data_AF-A0A0Q3WV67-F1
#
_entry.id   AF-A0A0Q3WV67-F1
#
_cell.length_a   1.000
_cell.length_b   1.000
_cell.length_c   1.000
_cell.angle_alpha   90.00
_cell.angle_beta   90.00
_cell.angle_gamma   90.00
#
_symmetry.space_group_name_H-M   'P 1'
#
loop_
_entity.id
_entity.type
_entity.pdbx_description
1 polymer ?
#
loop_
_entity_poly.entity_id
_entity_poly.type
_entity_poly.pdbx_seq_one_letter_code
_entity_poly.pdbx_strand_id
1 'polypeptide(L)' 'MFFFLLILIPALGVLWFLNLTNFLIRLKKDQNTHNQKVLGAILTFLLVFAFAYGFLGLIE' A
#
# COMPACT_ATOMS: atom_id res chain seq x y z
N MET A 1 13.26 1.83 14.19
CA MET A 1 13.51 1.54 12.76
C MET A 1 13.24 0.08 12.39
N PHE A 2 13.86 -0.89 13.05
CA PHE A 2 13.65 -2.32 12.77
C PHE A 2 12.18 -2.75 12.86
N PHE A 3 11.45 -2.31 13.90
CA PHE A 3 10.00 -2.53 14.02
C PHE A 3 9.18 -1.88 12.89
N PHE A 4 9.61 -0.71 12.40
CA PHE A 4 8.95 0.00 11.30
C PHE A 4 9.10 -0.80 9.99
N LEU A 5 10.30 -1.32 9.73
CA LEU A 5 10.60 -2.15 8.57
C LEU A 5 9.93 -3.54 8.62
N LEU A 6 9.88 -4.17 9.80
CA LEU A 6 9.34 -5.54 9.94
C LEU A 6 7.82 -5.60 10.12
N ILE A 7 7.17 -4.53 10.59
CA ILE A 7 5.73 -4.55 10.88
C ILE A 7 4.99 -3.58 9.95
N LEU A 8 5.39 -2.31 9.91
CA LEU A 8 4.61 -1.29 9.19
C LEU A 8 4.64 -1.51 7.68
N ILE A 9 5.81 -1.73 7.09
CA ILE A 9 5.94 -1.94 5.64
C ILE A 9 5.18 -3.20 5.18
N PRO A 10 5.34 -4.37 5.84
CA PRO A 10 4.53 -5.54 5.51
C PRO A 10 3.03 -5.31 5.68
N ALA A 11 2.59 -4.63 6.75
CA ALA A 11 1.18 -4.33 6.96
C ALA A 11 0.60 -3.43 5.84
N LEU A 12 1.33 -2.38 5.45
CA LEU A 12 0.95 -1.54 4.31
C LEU A 12 0.91 -2.33 2.99
N GLY A 13 1.85 -3.25 2.79
CA GLY A 13 1.86 -4.14 1.63
C GLY A 13 0.62 -5.05 1.57
N VAL A 14 0.21 -5.62 2.70
CA VAL A 14 -1.04 -6.41 2.80
C VAL A 14 -2.25 -5.56 2.46
N LEU A 15 -2.38 -4.36 3.04
CA LEU A 15 -3.49 -3.46 2.76
C LEU A 15 -3.54 -3.04 1.28
N TRP A 16 -2.39 -2.73 0.69
CA TRP A 16 -2.26 -2.40 -0.73
C TRP A 16 -2.71 -3.57 -1.62
N PHE A 17 -2.26 -4.79 -1.32
CA PHE A 17 -2.62 -5.99 -2.08
C PHE A 17 -4.12 -6.32 -1.97
N LEU A 18 -4.71 -6.16 -0.79
CA LEU A 18 -6.15 -6.35 -0.59
C LEU A 18 -6.97 -5.32 -1.40
N ASN A 19 -6.54 -4.05 -1.42
CA ASN A 19 -7.17 -3.03 -2.24
C ASN A 19 -7.07 -3.36 -3.74
N LEU A 20 -5.91 -3.82 -4.20
CA LEU A 20 -5.71 -4.24 -5.60
C LEU A 20 -6.61 -5.43 -5.96
N THR A 21 -6.68 -6.45 -5.11
CA THR A 21 -7.52 -7.63 -5.35
C THR A 21 -8.99 -7.23 -5.42
N ASN A 22 -9.46 -6.38 -4.51
CA ASN A 22 -10.81 -5.86 -4.52
C ASN A 22 -11.09 -5.00 -5.77
N PHE A 23 -10.13 -4.16 -6.18
CA PHE A 23 -10.22 -3.39 -7.42
C PHE A 23 -10.44 -4.31 -8.63
N LEU A 24 -9.64 -5.38 -8.76
CA LEU A 24 -9.76 -6.34 -9.86
C LEU A 24 -11.10 -7.08 -9.84
N ILE A 25 -11.58 -7.49 -8.66
CA ILE A 25 -12.89 -8.13 -8.51
C ILE A 25 -14.02 -7.19 -8.96
N ARG A 26 -13.97 -5.91 -8.55
CA ARG A 26 -14.98 -4.92 -8.91
C ARG A 26 -14.91 -4.57 -10.39
N LEU A 27 -13.70 -4.46 -10.95
CA LEU A 27 -13.48 -4.23 -12.37
C LEU A 27 -14.05 -5.38 -13.21
N LYS A 28 -13.81 -6.64 -12.81
CA LYS A 28 -14.39 -7.82 -13.48
C LYS A 28 -15.92 -7.85 -13.43
N LYS A 29 -16.52 -7.29 -12.37
CA LYS A 29 -17.98 -7.20 -12.19
C LYS A 29 -18.59 -5.92 -12.77
N ASP A 30 -17.82 -5.12 -13.51
CA ASP A 30 -18.20 -3.82 -14.06
C ASP A 30 -18.81 -2.86 -13.00
N GLN A 31 -18.31 -2.97 -11.77
CA GLN A 31 -18.72 -2.13 -10.64
C GLN A 31 -17.87 -0.86 -10.58
N ASN A 32 -18.44 0.21 -10.03
CA ASN A 32 -17.71 1.46 -9.78
C ASN A 32 -16.42 1.19 -8.99
N THR A 33 -15.26 1.61 -9.51
CA THR A 33 -13.94 1.39 -8.89
C THR A 33 -13.30 2.64 -8.27
N HIS A 34 -14.02 3.76 -8.19
CA HIS A 34 -13.50 5.06 -7.76
C HIS A 34 -12.79 4.99 -6.39
N ASN A 35 -13.43 4.39 -5.39
CA ASN A 35 -12.87 4.31 -4.04
C ASN A 35 -11.54 3.54 -4.00
N GLN A 36 -11.43 2.45 -4.76
CA GLN A 36 -10.25 1.62 -4.83
C GLN A 36 -9.11 2.31 -5.58
N LYS A 37 -9.43 3.17 -6.55
CA LYS A 37 -8.44 4.03 -7.21
C LYS A 37 -7.87 5.05 -6.22
N VAL A 38 -8.73 5.75 -5.48
CA VAL A 38 -8.32 6.74 -4.47
C VAL A 38 -7.52 6.07 -3.35
N LEU A 39 -8.05 4.99 -2.76
CA LEU A 39 -7.35 4.21 -1.74
C LEU A 39 -6.04 3.62 -2.26
N GLY A 40 -6.02 3.14 -3.52
CA GLY A 40 -4.82 2.63 -4.15
C GLY A 40 -3.73 3.68 -4.30
N ALA A 41 -4.09 4.92 -4.66
CA ALA A 41 -3.16 6.04 -4.72
C ALA A 41 -2.59 6.37 -3.33
N ILE A 42 -3.46 6.46 -2.31
CA ILE A 42 -3.06 6.74 -0.92
C ILE A 42 -2.14 5.63 -0.38
N LEU A 43 -2.51 4.36 -0.53
CA LEU A 43 -1.72 3.22 -0.07
C LEU A 43 -0.38 3.14 -0.80
N THR A 44 -0.35 3.41 -2.11
CA THR A 44 0.91 3.48 -2.87
C THR A 44 1.82 4.58 -2.34
N PHE A 45 1.28 5.78 -2.11
CA PHE A 45 2.04 6.90 -1.54
C PHE A 45 2.62 6.54 -0.17
N LEU A 46 1.79 6.00 0.73
CA LEU A 46 2.22 5.60 2.07
C LEU A 46 3.28 4.49 2.03
N LEU A 47 3.12 3.49 1.16
CA LEU A 47 4.06 2.39 1.02
C LEU A 47 5.42 2.89 0.50
N VAL A 48 5.44 3.68 -0.57
CA VAL A 48 6.68 4.27 -1.13
C VAL A 48 7.37 5.17 -0.11
N PHE A 49 6.60 6.01 0.60
CA PHE A 49 7.14 6.88 1.64
C PHE A 49 7.74 6.08 2.80
N ALA A 50 7.04 5.04 3.27
CA ALA A 50 7.54 4.16 4.33
C ALA A 50 8.81 3.40 3.92
N PHE A 51 8.90 2.94 2.66
CA PHE A 51 10.13 2.37 2.12
C PHE A 51 11.27 3.38 2.09
N ALA A 52 11.06 4.57 1.50
CA ALA A 52 12.10 5.59 1.39
C ALA A 52 12.64 6.00 2.76
N TYR A 53 11.77 6.26 3.73
CA TYR A 53 12.16 6.61 5.09
C TYR A 53 12.84 5.45 5.82
N GLY A 54 12.33 4.23 5.63
CA GLY A 54 12.94 3.02 6.17
C GLY A 54 14.37 2.80 5.65
N PHE A 55 14.61 3.06 4.37
CA PHE A 55 15.95 3.00 3.78
C PHE A 55 16.87 4.12 4.26
N LEU A 56 16.40 5.37 4.31
CA LEU A 56 17.19 6.50 4.82
C LEU A 56 17.68 6.24 6.23
N GLY A 57 16.80 5.76 7.10
CA GLY A 57 17.20 5.46 8.46
C GLY A 57 18.24 4.32 8.55
N LEU A 58 18.27 3.36 7.62
CA LEU A 58 19.31 2.31 7.59
C LEU A 58 20.69 2.83 7.19
N ILE A 59 20.75 4.01 6.59
CA ILE A 59 21.98 4.64 6.08
C ILE A 59 22.55 5.66 7.09
N GLU A 60 21.70 6.22 7.96
CA GLU A 60 22.08 7.09 9.09
C GLU A 60 22.41 6.30 10.37
#